data_AF-A0A0N1BE92-F1
#
_entry.id   AF-A0A0N1BE92-F1
#
_cell.length_a   1.000
_cell.length_b   1.000
_cell.length_c   1.000
_cell.angle_alpha   90.00
_cell.angle_beta   90.00
_cell.angle_gamma   90.00
#
_symmetry.space_group_name_H-M   'P 1'
#
loop_
_entity.id
_entity.type
_entity.pdbx_description
1 polymer ?
#
loop_
_entity_poly.entity_id
_entity_poly.type
_entity_poly.pdbx_seq_one_letter_code
_entity_poly.pdbx_strand_id
1 'polypeptide(L)'
;MKRKEETDEIQLLPDEADTAQLFLALGTQWRRHAMTGMCLGLDYGVIPPTAQMLAIELSPARFLDLRMMEQAALDQIARKAAR
;
A
#
# COMPACT_ATOMS: atom_id res chain seq x y z
N MET A 1 16.30 25.43 12.02
CA MET A 1 16.78 24.51 10.97
C MET A 1 15.57 23.98 10.20
N LYS A 2 15.32 24.44 8.97
CA LYS A 2 14.29 23.84 8.11
C LYS A 2 14.86 22.53 7.57
N ARG A 3 14.22 21.41 7.88
CA ARG A 3 14.51 20.12 7.24
C ARG A 3 14.20 20.32 5.76
N LYS A 4 15.20 20.23 4.88
CA LYS A 4 14.95 20.13 3.44
C LYS A 4 14.10 18.88 3.26
N GLU A 5 12.85 19.06 2.86
CA GLU A 5 12.07 17.98 2.30
C GLU A 5 12.72 17.71 0.94
N GLU A 6 13.62 16.73 0.89
CA GLU A 6 13.97 16.09 -0.37
C GLU A 6 12.70 15.41 -0.84
N THR A 7 11.97 16.08 -1.74
CA THR A 7 10.89 15.47 -2.48
C THR A 7 11.54 14.50 -3.45
N ASP A 8 11.78 13.27 -3.00
CA ASP A 8 12.19 12.18 -3.87
C ASP A 8 11.02 11.87 -4.82
N GLU A 9 11.08 12.42 -6.03
CA GLU A 9 10.14 12.11 -7.08
C GLU A 9 10.39 10.68 -7.58
N ILE A 10 9.41 9.80 -7.42
CA ILE A 10 9.46 8.43 -7.95
C ILE A 10 8.71 8.41 -9.27
N GLN A 11 9.41 8.03 -10.34
CA GLN A 11 8.80 7.81 -11.64
C GLN A 11 8.23 6.39 -11.71
N LEU A 12 6.96 6.28 -12.07
CA LEU A 12 6.26 5.02 -12.25
C LEU A 12 5.95 4.82 -13.73
N LEU A 13 6.02 3.56 -14.18
CA LEU A 13 5.46 3.22 -15.48
C LEU A 13 3.92 3.38 -15.46
N PRO A 14 3.27 3.62 -16.61
CA PRO A 14 1.82 3.84 -16.66
C PRO A 14 0.99 2.68 -16.08
N ASP A 15 1.46 1.44 -16.22
CA ASP A 15 0.83 0.23 -15.70
C ASP A 15 1.00 0.06 -14.18
N GLU A 16 2.17 0.48 -13.65
CA GLU A 16 2.49 0.50 -12.22
C GLU A 16 1.76 1.63 -11.48
N ALA A 17 1.47 2.73 -12.17
CA ALA A 17 0.81 3.90 -11.59
C ALA A 17 -0.56 3.57 -10.98
N ASP A 18 -1.36 2.75 -11.66
CA ASP A 18 -2.66 2.30 -11.15
C ASP A 18 -2.51 1.47 -9.87
N THR A 19 -1.58 0.51 -9.87
CA THR A 19 -1.33 -0.33 -8.69
C THR A 19 -0.85 0.52 -7.52
N ALA A 20 0.08 1.45 -7.76
CA ALA A 20 0.59 2.35 -6.75
C ALA A 20 -0.51 3.28 -6.21
N GLN A 21 -1.34 3.84 -7.09
CA GLN A 21 -2.48 4.68 -6.70
C GLN A 21 -3.47 3.90 -5.83
N LEU A 22 -3.82 2.67 -6.23
CA LEU A 22 -4.68 1.80 -5.45
C LEU A 22 -4.08 1.47 -4.08
N PHE A 23 -2.80 1.10 -4.03
CA PHE A 23 -2.09 0.82 -2.78
C PHE A 23 -2.09 2.03 -1.82
N LEU A 24 -1.80 3.23 -2.35
CA LEU A 24 -1.79 4.46 -1.56
C LEU A 24 -3.19 4.81 -1.05
N ALA A 25 -4.24 4.63 -1.86
CA ALA A 25 -5.62 4.84 -1.43
C ALA A 25 -6.04 3.90 -0.29
N LEU A 26 -5.51 2.66 -0.28
CA LEU A 26 -5.72 1.69 0.78
C LEU A 26 -4.90 1.96 2.05
N GLY A 27 -4.14 3.07 2.12
CA GLY A 27 -3.25 3.40 3.24
C GLY A 27 -3.93 3.48 4.61
N THR A 28 -5.24 3.75 4.66
CA THR A 28 -6.03 3.77 5.91
C THR A 28 -6.71 2.43 6.22
N GLN A 29 -6.68 1.49 5.28
CA GLN A 29 -7.46 0.26 5.30
C GLN A 29 -6.60 -0.96 5.67
N TRP A 30 -5.77 -0.80 6.70
CA TRP A 30 -4.91 -1.87 7.21
C TRP A 30 -5.54 -2.53 8.42
N ARG A 31 -5.60 -3.86 8.39
CA ARG A 31 -6.00 -4.67 9.54
C ARG A 31 -4.90 -4.67 10.58
N ARG A 32 -5.31 -4.52 11.84
CA ARG A 32 -4.42 -4.56 13.00
C ARG A 32 -4.92 -5.57 14.01
N HIS A 33 -3.99 -6.25 14.66
CA HIS A 33 -4.31 -7.14 15.76
C HIS A 33 -4.82 -6.32 16.96
N ALA A 34 -6.01 -6.64 17.47
CA ALA A 34 -6.73 -5.80 18.45
C ALA A 34 -5.94 -5.56 19.75
N MET A 35 -5.17 -6.54 20.22
CA MET A 35 -4.46 -6.46 21.50
C MET A 35 -3.04 -5.92 21.38
N THR A 36 -2.36 -6.18 20.25
CA THR A 36 -0.93 -5.87 20.09
C THR A 36 -0.69 -4.68 19.16
N GLY A 37 -1.72 -4.23 18.43
CA GLY A 37 -1.60 -3.17 17.42
C GLY A 37 -0.80 -3.57 16.18
N MET A 38 -0.31 -4.81 16.11
CA MET A 38 0.51 -5.34 15.03
C MET A 38 -0.25 -5.24 13.70
N CYS A 39 0.42 -4.69 12.68
CA CYS A 39 -0.15 -4.62 11.34
C CYS A 39 -0.20 -6.03 10.73
N LEU A 40 -1.38 -6.49 10.34
CA LEU A 40 -1.59 -7.83 9.79
C LEU A 40 -1.57 -7.84 8.25
N GLY A 41 -1.86 -6.70 7.62
CA GLY A 41 -1.99 -6.58 6.17
C GLY A 41 -3.13 -5.63 5.80
N LEU A 42 -3.34 -5.45 4.49
CA LEU A 42 -4.48 -4.76 3.91
C LEU A 42 -5.77 -5.53 4.18
N ASP A 43 -6.90 -4.80 4.25
CA ASP A 43 -8.20 -5.43 4.19
C ASP A 43 -8.59 -5.75 2.74
N TYR A 44 -8.59 -7.03 2.40
CA TYR A 44 -8.89 -7.50 1.05
C TYR A 44 -10.34 -7.25 0.64
N GLY A 45 -11.25 -7.12 1.60
CA GLY A 45 -12.66 -6.85 1.35
C GLY A 45 -12.91 -5.46 0.77
N VAL A 46 -12.01 -4.50 1.04
CA VAL A 46 -12.16 -3.12 0.53
C VAL A 46 -11.38 -2.86 -0.76
N ILE A 47 -10.59 -3.83 -1.25
CA ILE A 47 -9.84 -3.68 -2.50
C ILE A 47 -10.78 -3.47 -3.70
N PRO A 48 -11.81 -4.32 -3.93
CA PRO A 48 -12.74 -4.12 -5.04
C PRO A 48 -13.48 -2.77 -5.04
N PRO A 49 -14.11 -2.32 -3.93
CA PRO A 49 -14.79 -1.02 -3.93
C PRO A 49 -13.83 0.15 -4.08
N THR A 50 -12.61 0.07 -3.53
CA THR A 50 -11.61 1.14 -3.70
C THR A 50 -11.14 1.25 -5.15
N ALA A 51 -10.85 0.11 -5.79
CA ALA A 51 -10.48 0.06 -7.21
C ALA A 51 -11.60 0.61 -8.10
N GLN A 52 -12.86 0.25 -7.81
CA GLN A 52 -14.02 0.78 -8.52
C GLN A 52 -14.13 2.31 -8.40
N MET A 53 -13.96 2.88 -7.20
CA MET A 53 -14.01 4.33 -6.99
C MET A 53 -12.92 5.09 -7.75
N LEU A 54 -11.78 4.44 -8.00
CA LEU A 54 -10.65 5.00 -8.75
C LEU A 54 -10.72 4.70 -10.25
N ALA A 55 -11.76 3.99 -10.71
CA ALA A 55 -11.87 3.47 -12.09
C ALA A 55 -10.66 2.61 -12.52
N ILE A 56 -10.06 1.89 -11.58
CA ILE A 56 -8.95 0.97 -11.82
C ILE A 56 -9.50 -0.44 -12.06
N GLU A 57 -9.10 -1.06 -13.17
CA GLU A 57 -9.46 -2.44 -13.47
C GLU A 57 -8.63 -3.42 -12.63
N LEU A 58 -9.30 -4.29 -11.89
CA LEU A 58 -8.64 -5.39 -11.17
C LEU A 58 -8.34 -6.54 -12.12
N SER A 59 -7.08 -6.95 -12.17
CA SER A 59 -6.61 -8.13 -12.89
C SER A 59 -5.79 -9.02 -11.97
N PRO A 60 -5.58 -10.30 -12.30
CA PRO A 60 -4.69 -11.17 -11.53
C PRO A 60 -3.27 -10.59 -11.40
N ALA A 61 -2.75 -9.95 -12.45
CA ALA A 61 -1.44 -9.30 -12.42
C ALA A 61 -1.40 -8.13 -11.42
N ARG A 62 -2.39 -7.22 -11.50
CA ARG A 62 -2.48 -6.08 -10.57
C ARG A 62 -2.66 -6.50 -9.12
N PHE A 63 -3.39 -7.60 -8.89
CA PHE A 63 -3.52 -8.17 -7.56
C PHE A 63 -2.17 -8.68 -7.03
N LEU A 64 -1.37 -9.34 -7.87
CA LEU A 64 -0.01 -9.76 -7.49
C LEU A 64 0.90 -8.56 -7.21
N ASP A 65 0.81 -7.50 -8.01
CA ASP A 65 1.60 -6.28 -7.78
C ASP A 65 1.22 -5.62 -6.45
N LEU A 66 -0.08 -5.54 -6.15
CA LEU A 66 -0.58 -5.03 -4.88
C LEU A 66 -0.09 -5.88 -3.69
N ARG A 67 -0.02 -7.21 -3.84
CA ARG A 67 0.56 -8.13 -2.84
C ARG A 67 2.05 -7.87 -2.61
N MET A 68 2.80 -7.59 -3.67
CA MET A 68 4.22 -7.26 -3.55
C MET A 68 4.42 -5.95 -2.78
N MET A 69 3.60 -4.92 -3.06
CA MET A 69 3.63 -3.66 -2.31
C MET A 69 3.25 -3.85 -0.84
N GLU A 70 2.22 -4.65 -0.55
CA GLU A 70 1.83 -5.00 0.82
C GLU A 70 2.99 -5.66 1.57
N GLN A 71 3.64 -6.66 0.97
CA GLN A 71 4.76 -7.37 1.61
C GLN A 71 5.93 -6.43 1.91
N ALA A 72 6.30 -5.57 0.96
CA ALA A 72 7.36 -4.59 1.16
C ALA A 72 7.04 -3.61 2.31
N ALA A 73 5.77 -3.19 2.43
CA ALA A 73 5.33 -2.35 3.53
C ALA A 73 5.32 -3.09 4.88
N LEU A 74 4.87 -4.35 4.93
CA LEU A 74 4.94 -5.19 6.13
C LEU A 74 6.37 -5.40 6.61
N ASP A 75 7.30 -5.69 5.70
CA ASP A 75 8.72 -5.83 6.02
C ASP A 75 9.28 -4.53 6.64
N GLN A 76 8.91 -3.38 6.09
CA GLN A 76 9.35 -2.10 6.62
C GLN A 76 8.72 -1.76 7.98
N ILE A 77 7.45 -2.13 8.20
CA ILE A 77 6.79 -2.00 9.50
C ILE A 77 7.49 -2.88 10.54
N ALA A 78 7.79 -4.14 10.20
CA ALA A 78 8.51 -5.05 11.07
C ALA A 78 9.92 -4.54 11.42
N ARG A 79 10.66 -4.04 10.43
CA ARG A 79 11.98 -3.41 10.63
C ARG A 79 11.91 -2.20 11.57
N LYS A 80 10.86 -1.38 11.47
CA LYS A 80 10.66 -0.23 12.37
C LYS A 80 10.28 -0.65 13.79
N ALA A 81 9.52 -1.73 13.96
CA ALA A 81 9.13 -2.24 15.28
C ALA A 81 10.29 -2.92 16.03
N ALA A 82 11.31 -3.39 15.32
CA ALA A 82 12.51 -4.01 15.90
C ALA A 82 13.60 -3.00 16.33
N ARG A 83 13.35 -1.69 16.18
CA ARG A 83 14.25 -0.60 16.59
C ARG A 83 13.70 0.13 17.80
#